data_AF-A0A5K4F6R7-F1
#
_entry.id   AF-A0A5K4F6R7-F1
#
_cell.length_a   1.000
_cell.length_b   1.000
_cell.length_c   1.000
_cell.angle_alpha   90.00
_cell.angle_beta   90.00
_cell.angle_gamma   90.00
#
_symmetry.space_group_name_H-M   'P 1'
#
loop_
_entity.id
_entity.type
_entity.pdbx_description
1 polymer ?
#
loop_
_entity_poly.entity_id
_entity_poly.type
_entity_poly.pdbx_seq_one_letter_code
_entity_poly.pdbx_strand_id
1 'polypeptide(L)'
;MSKFCCCAKHPYINNVKVVLLNNKEVYYKFTNDTLVEDIFHDVCSSMNLQERDIFGLAMLCNDEGWLFIEPSEFMHRIITNYFVPTDQKCSTDIFFLPITKSLNHCSLQSSYPTVYFRVRFYIPIHCINERATQHIYYLQLRKNHVLYELFCDPNVYLQLAAFALQAELGDAPKIFNPETEISYFLPELYYPKKILSEEIIPC
;
A
#
# COMPACT_ATOMS: atom_id res chain seq x y z
N MET A 1 50.13 -6.67 -15.63
CA MET A 1 49.48 -7.22 -14.41
C MET A 1 48.66 -6.12 -13.76
N SER A 2 47.44 -5.89 -14.24
CA SER A 2 46.47 -4.98 -13.63
C SER A 2 45.44 -5.82 -12.89
N LYS A 3 45.36 -5.65 -11.57
CA LYS A 3 44.35 -6.26 -10.70
C LYS A 3 42.98 -5.69 -11.08
N PHE A 4 42.12 -6.52 -11.67
CA PHE A 4 40.68 -6.25 -11.70
C PHE A 4 40.16 -6.35 -10.25
N CYS A 5 39.89 -5.19 -9.65
CA CYS A 5 39.17 -5.10 -8.39
C CYS A 5 37.67 -5.23 -8.69
N CYS A 6 37.20 -6.45 -8.89
CA CYS A 6 35.76 -6.76 -9.02
C CYS A 6 35.19 -7.06 -7.63
N CYS A 7 34.81 -6.01 -6.90
CA CYS A 7 33.87 -6.08 -5.78
C CYS A 7 33.29 -4.68 -5.57
N ALA A 8 32.42 -4.24 -6.49
CA ALA A 8 31.48 -3.17 -6.17
C ALA A 8 30.54 -3.74 -5.10
N LYS A 9 30.84 -3.49 -3.83
CA LYS A 9 29.96 -3.82 -2.71
C LYS A 9 28.60 -3.19 -3.01
N HIS A 10 27.58 -4.01 -3.24
CA HIS A 10 26.22 -3.51 -3.28
C HIS A 10 25.98 -2.67 -2.02
N PRO A 11 25.37 -1.48 -2.12
CA PRO A 11 25.09 -0.65 -0.96
C PRO A 11 24.30 -1.49 0.04
N TYR A 12 24.76 -1.52 1.29
CA TYR A 12 24.08 -2.25 2.36
C TYR A 12 22.74 -1.57 2.61
N ILE A 13 21.68 -2.09 1.99
CA ILE A 13 20.31 -1.62 2.21
C ILE A 13 19.90 -2.08 3.60
N ASN A 14 19.74 -1.13 4.52
CA ASN A 14 19.32 -1.37 5.90
C ASN A 14 18.07 -0.60 6.29
N ASN A 15 17.40 0.01 5.31
CA ASN A 15 16.14 0.71 5.50
C ASN A 15 15.11 0.16 4.51
N VAL A 16 13.87 0.01 4.98
CA VAL A 16 12.71 -0.27 4.14
C VAL A 16 11.75 0.92 4.21
N LYS A 17 11.19 1.28 3.06
CA LYS A 17 10.09 2.24 2.95
C LYS A 17 8.76 1.51 3.11
N VAL A 18 7.95 1.92 4.07
CA VAL A 18 6.57 1.46 4.26
C VAL A 18 5.63 2.56 3.82
N VAL A 19 4.78 2.28 2.83
CA VAL A 19 3.72 3.20 2.39
C VAL A 19 2.42 2.84 3.10
N LEU A 20 1.86 3.80 3.84
CA LEU A 20 0.62 3.65 4.59
C LEU A 20 -0.62 3.92 3.72
N LEU A 21 -1.81 3.62 4.25
CA LEU A 21 -3.08 3.80 3.53
C LEU A 21 -3.50 5.25 3.33
N ASN A 22 -2.99 6.16 4.16
CA ASN A 22 -3.08 7.61 3.97
C ASN A 22 -2.00 8.18 3.02
N ASN A 23 -1.27 7.31 2.30
CA ASN A 23 -0.15 7.65 1.42
C ASN A 23 1.07 8.27 2.13
N LYS A 24 1.12 8.26 3.47
CA LYS A 24 2.33 8.63 4.20
C LYS A 24 3.41 7.57 4.00
N GLU A 25 4.62 8.01 3.72
CA GLU A 25 5.80 7.16 3.64
C GLU A 25 6.56 7.19 4.98
N VAL A 26 6.90 6.01 5.51
CA VAL A 26 7.66 5.86 6.75
C VAL A 26 8.83 4.92 6.51
N TYR A 27 9.99 5.22 7.09
CA TYR A 27 11.22 4.46 6.87
C TYR A 27 11.61 3.71 8.14
N TYR A 28 11.81 2.40 8.04
CA TYR A 28 12.20 1.54 9.15
C TYR A 28 13.57 0.93 8.89
N LYS A 29 14.44 1.01 9.91
CA LYS A 29 15.74 0.33 9.88
C LYS A 29 15.54 -1.15 10.19
N PHE A 30 16.29 -2.00 9.52
CA PHE A 30 16.30 -3.44 9.81
C PHE A 30 17.72 -3.98 9.88
N THR A 31 17.86 -5.08 10.63
CA THR A 31 19.08 -5.86 10.74
C THR A 31 18.85 -7.26 10.17
N ASN A 32 19.85 -8.14 10.22
CA ASN A 32 19.68 -9.52 9.75
C ASN A 32 18.67 -10.31 10.62
N ASP A 33 18.48 -9.91 11.87
CA ASP A 33 17.59 -10.60 12.81
C ASP A 33 16.18 -10.01 12.86
N THR A 34 15.94 -8.89 12.16
CA THR A 34 14.64 -8.21 12.15
C THR A 34 13.63 -8.99 11.30
N LEU A 35 12.51 -9.38 11.92
CA LEU A 35 11.39 -10.01 11.26
C LEU A 35 10.49 -8.97 10.59
N VAL A 36 9.71 -9.42 9.61
CA VAL A 36 8.65 -8.62 8.98
C VAL A 36 7.60 -8.22 10.02
N GLU A 37 7.29 -9.13 10.95
CA GLU A 37 6.38 -8.89 12.06
C GLU A 37 6.83 -7.73 12.98
N ASP A 38 8.13 -7.58 13.24
CA ASP A 38 8.65 -6.49 14.07
C ASP A 38 8.33 -5.13 13.44
N ILE A 39 8.62 -4.99 12.13
CA ILE A 39 8.35 -3.77 11.37
C ILE A 39 6.85 -3.52 11.31
N PHE A 40 6.05 -4.56 11.10
CA PHE A 40 4.59 -4.46 11.10
C PHE A 40 4.04 -3.98 12.44
N HIS A 41 4.58 -4.47 13.56
CA HIS A 41 4.20 -4.04 14.90
C HIS A 41 4.57 -2.59 15.19
N ASP A 42 5.76 -2.14 14.74
CA ASP A 42 6.15 -0.74 14.84
C ASP A 42 5.22 0.17 14.03
N VAL A 43 4.85 -0.26 12.81
CA VAL A 43 3.88 0.44 11.97
C VAL A 43 2.52 0.55 12.66
N CYS A 44 1.99 -0.55 13.19
CA CYS A 44 0.71 -0.56 13.90
C CYS A 44 0.74 0.34 15.14
N SER A 45 1.84 0.30 15.89
CA SER A 45 2.03 1.13 17.09
C SER A 45 2.07 2.62 16.74
N SER A 46 2.72 2.99 15.62
CA SER A 46 2.76 4.39 15.14
C SER A 46 1.38 4.96 14.75
N MET A 47 0.44 4.08 14.39
CA MET A 47 -0.95 4.42 14.06
C MET A 47 -1.92 4.13 15.21
N ASN A 48 -1.39 3.72 16.37
CA ASN A 48 -2.15 3.36 17.57
C ASN A 48 -3.19 2.24 17.35
N LEU A 49 -2.90 1.25 16.48
CA LEU A 49 -3.82 0.16 16.15
C LEU A 49 -3.66 -1.04 17.11
N GLN A 50 -4.79 -1.52 17.65
CA GLN A 50 -4.87 -2.72 18.48
C GLN A 50 -5.41 -3.92 17.71
N GLU A 51 -6.41 -3.71 16.85
CA GLU A 51 -7.00 -4.77 16.00
C GLU A 51 -6.14 -5.02 14.75
N ARG A 52 -4.96 -5.63 14.93
CA ARG A 52 -3.90 -5.73 13.91
C ARG A 52 -4.11 -6.87 12.90
N ASP A 53 -4.80 -7.93 13.29
CA ASP A 53 -4.87 -9.20 12.55
C ASP A 53 -5.48 -9.06 11.14
N ILE A 54 -6.23 -7.97 10.90
CA ILE A 54 -6.85 -7.69 9.60
C ILE A 54 -5.86 -7.09 8.58
N PHE A 55 -4.68 -6.65 9.01
CA PHE A 55 -3.69 -5.97 8.18
C PHE A 55 -2.47 -6.83 7.91
N GLY A 56 -1.63 -6.37 6.98
CA GLY A 56 -0.32 -6.95 6.72
C GLY A 56 0.54 -6.04 5.87
N LEU A 57 1.81 -6.43 5.73
CA LEU A 57 2.73 -5.82 4.78
C LEU A 57 2.68 -6.58 3.45
N ALA A 58 2.61 -5.83 2.36
CA ALA A 58 2.55 -6.39 1.02
C ALA A 58 3.54 -5.70 0.08
N MET A 59 3.92 -6.40 -0.97
CA MET A 59 4.65 -5.85 -2.10
C MET A 59 3.78 -5.88 -3.35
N LEU A 60 4.05 -4.96 -4.27
CA LEU A 60 3.41 -4.92 -5.58
C LEU A 60 4.13 -5.91 -6.49
N CYS A 61 3.42 -6.92 -7.00
CA CYS A 61 3.92 -7.82 -8.04
C CYS A 61 3.46 -7.28 -9.40
N ASN A 62 4.39 -7.16 -10.36
CA ASN A 62 4.20 -6.59 -11.70
C ASN A 62 2.88 -7.02 -12.35
N ASP A 63 1.84 -6.21 -12.16
CA ASP A 63 0.47 -6.37 -12.65
C ASP A 63 -0.37 -7.54 -12.08
N GLU A 64 0.18 -8.40 -11.23
CA GLU A 64 -0.56 -9.50 -10.56
C GLU A 64 -1.23 -9.08 -9.23
N GLY A 65 -0.98 -7.86 -8.79
CA GLY A 65 -1.58 -7.29 -7.58
C GLY A 65 -0.66 -7.35 -6.37
N TRP A 66 -1.24 -7.62 -5.18
CA TRP A 66 -0.55 -7.50 -3.91
C TRP A 66 -0.14 -8.85 -3.36
N LEU A 67 1.16 -9.04 -3.18
CA LEU A 67 1.72 -10.21 -2.50
C LEU A 67 1.98 -9.86 -1.04
N PHE A 68 1.24 -10.49 -0.12
CA PHE A 68 1.47 -10.32 1.30
C PHE A 68 2.72 -11.08 1.74
N ILE A 69 3.53 -10.40 2.54
CA ILE A 69 4.79 -10.92 3.07
C ILE A 69 4.48 -11.72 4.35
N GLU A 70 5.12 -12.87 4.50
CA GLU A 70 4.96 -13.72 5.68
C GLU A 70 5.54 -13.02 6.93
N PRO A 71 4.80 -12.88 8.04
CA PRO A 71 5.29 -12.17 9.23
C PRO A 71 6.54 -12.80 9.85
N SER A 72 6.64 -14.14 9.81
CA SER A 72 7.75 -14.91 10.37
C SER A 72 9.02 -14.90 9.51
N GLU A 73 9.01 -14.22 8.36
CA GLU A 73 10.16 -14.10 7.49
C GLU A 73 11.09 -12.96 7.90
N PHE A 74 12.38 -13.10 7.65
CA PHE A 74 13.36 -12.06 7.94
C PHE A 74 13.36 -10.99 6.86
N MET A 75 13.37 -9.71 7.28
CA MET A 75 13.29 -8.59 6.35
C MET A 75 14.44 -8.60 5.32
N HIS A 76 15.67 -8.95 5.75
CA HIS A 76 16.81 -9.01 4.85
C HIS A 76 16.62 -10.07 3.73
N ARG A 77 16.00 -11.23 4.03
CA ARG A 77 15.69 -12.26 3.01
C ARG A 77 14.69 -11.74 2.00
N ILE A 78 13.66 -11.01 2.46
CA ILE A 78 12.69 -10.37 1.57
C ILE A 78 13.38 -9.38 0.63
N ILE A 79 14.30 -8.55 1.15
CA ILE A 79 15.04 -7.59 0.33
C ILE A 79 15.90 -8.29 -0.72
N THR A 80 16.69 -9.29 -0.31
CA THR A 80 17.56 -10.03 -1.22
C THR A 80 16.79 -10.79 -2.29
N ASN A 81 15.66 -11.41 -1.95
CA ASN A 81 14.91 -12.26 -2.88
C ASN A 81 14.04 -11.49 -3.87
N TYR A 82 13.50 -10.33 -3.46
CA TYR A 82 12.49 -9.62 -4.25
C TYR A 82 12.93 -8.26 -4.78
N PHE A 83 13.91 -7.60 -4.15
CA PHE A 83 14.30 -6.22 -4.49
C PHE A 83 15.71 -6.10 -5.07
N VAL A 84 16.55 -7.13 -4.95
CA VAL A 84 17.89 -7.16 -5.56
C VAL A 84 17.84 -8.02 -6.82
N PRO A 85 18.11 -7.46 -8.01
CA PRO A 85 18.22 -8.26 -9.22
C PRO A 85 19.45 -9.17 -9.09
N THR A 86 19.23 -10.47 -8.93
CA THR A 86 20.31 -11.46 -9.00
C THR A 86 20.36 -12.03 -10.41
N ASP A 87 21.44 -11.72 -11.13
CA ASP A 87 21.82 -12.49 -12.32
C ASP A 87 22.23 -13.91 -11.87
N GLN A 88 21.33 -14.87 -12.09
CA GLN A 88 21.48 -16.34 -12.11
C GLN A 88 21.12 -17.21 -10.88
N LYS A 89 20.23 -18.16 -11.24
CA LYS A 89 20.09 -19.59 -10.86
C LYS A 89 19.31 -19.95 -9.60
N CYS A 90 18.07 -20.41 -9.84
CA CYS A 90 17.35 -21.32 -8.94
C CYS A 90 18.07 -22.68 -8.91
N SER A 91 18.67 -23.03 -7.77
CA SER A 91 18.81 -24.42 -7.36
C SER A 91 17.69 -24.74 -6.39
N THR A 92 16.97 -25.80 -6.70
CA THR A 92 15.92 -26.45 -5.93
C THR A 92 16.37 -26.75 -4.50
N ASP A 93 15.56 -26.37 -3.51
CA ASP A 93 14.93 -27.33 -2.58
C ASP A 93 14.09 -26.63 -1.49
N ILE A 94 12.86 -27.14 -1.33
CA ILE A 94 11.91 -27.00 -0.21
C ILE A 94 10.95 -25.78 -0.22
N PHE A 95 9.68 -26.07 -0.55
CA PHE A 95 8.44 -25.33 -0.27
C PHE A 95 8.28 -23.88 -0.77
N PHE A 96 8.83 -23.53 -1.94
CA PHE A 96 8.43 -22.31 -2.64
C PHE A 96 7.44 -22.65 -3.77
N LEU A 97 6.26 -22.03 -3.71
CA LEU A 97 5.37 -21.89 -4.87
C LEU A 97 6.22 -21.42 -6.08
N PRO A 98 6.10 -22.05 -7.25
CA PRO A 98 6.97 -21.77 -8.38
C PRO A 98 6.57 -20.44 -9.03
N ILE A 99 7.07 -19.33 -8.51
CA ILE A 99 7.10 -18.05 -9.24
C ILE A 99 8.31 -18.11 -10.20
N THR A 100 8.29 -19.05 -11.15
CA THR A 100 9.35 -19.13 -12.15
C THR A 100 9.07 -18.13 -13.26
N LYS A 101 10.01 -17.20 -13.43
CA LYS A 101 10.25 -16.39 -14.63
C LYS A 101 9.24 -15.26 -14.90
N SER A 102 9.32 -14.21 -14.09
CA SER A 102 9.61 -12.83 -14.54
C SER A 102 9.20 -11.82 -13.46
N LEU A 103 9.81 -11.93 -12.27
CA LEU A 103 9.89 -10.78 -11.34
C LEU A 103 10.99 -9.79 -11.76
N ASN A 104 11.44 -9.88 -13.01
CA ASN A 104 12.32 -8.88 -13.58
C ASN A 104 11.43 -7.69 -13.89
N HIS A 105 11.77 -6.55 -13.30
CA HIS A 105 11.14 -5.24 -13.51
C HIS A 105 10.07 -4.81 -12.48
N CYS A 106 10.30 -5.05 -11.18
CA CYS A 106 9.90 -4.03 -10.16
C CYS A 106 10.77 -2.77 -10.35
N SER A 107 10.66 -2.13 -11.51
CA SER A 107 11.30 -0.86 -11.87
C SER A 107 10.33 0.25 -11.45
N LEU A 108 10.70 1.38 -10.85
CA LEU A 108 11.88 2.21 -10.99
C LEU A 108 11.93 3.15 -9.77
N GLN A 109 13.15 3.53 -9.37
CA GLN A 109 13.44 4.86 -8.77
C GLN A 109 13.10 5.11 -7.29
N SER A 110 13.00 4.09 -6.43
CA SER A 110 13.15 4.34 -4.98
C SER A 110 14.52 3.91 -4.50
N SER A 111 15.25 4.81 -3.82
CA SER A 111 16.54 4.50 -3.18
C SER A 111 16.43 3.40 -2.11
N TYR A 112 15.21 2.97 -1.78
CA TYR A 112 14.90 2.02 -0.72
C TYR A 112 13.88 1.00 -1.23
N PRO A 113 13.96 -0.28 -0.78
CA PRO A 113 12.91 -1.25 -1.03
C PRO A 113 11.59 -0.78 -0.42
N THR A 114 10.50 -0.95 -1.16
CA THR A 114 9.19 -0.41 -0.80
C THR A 114 8.20 -1.54 -0.51
N VAL A 115 7.60 -1.51 0.67
CA VAL A 115 6.47 -2.35 1.07
C VAL A 115 5.28 -1.47 1.43
N TYR A 116 4.10 -2.05 1.46
CA TYR A 116 2.84 -1.34 1.60
C TYR A 116 2.05 -1.94 2.75
N PHE A 117 1.57 -1.09 3.65
CA PHE A 117 0.61 -1.49 4.67
C PHE A 117 -0.77 -1.61 4.02
N ARG A 118 -1.39 -2.78 4.10
CA ARG A 118 -2.65 -3.11 3.42
C ARG A 118 -3.59 -3.89 4.34
N VAL A 119 -4.89 -3.83 4.09
CA VAL A 119 -5.85 -4.80 4.65
C VAL A 119 -5.63 -6.15 3.96
N ARG A 120 -5.35 -7.18 4.76
CA ARG A 120 -5.17 -8.57 4.34
C ARG A 120 -6.50 -9.33 4.35
N PHE A 121 -7.30 -9.13 5.39
CA PHE A 121 -8.57 -9.83 5.57
C PHE A 121 -9.72 -8.83 5.64
N TYR A 122 -10.65 -8.95 4.70
CA TYR A 122 -11.86 -8.11 4.69
C TYR A 122 -12.93 -8.77 5.55
N ILE A 123 -13.31 -8.10 6.64
CA ILE A 123 -14.35 -8.53 7.56
C ILE A 123 -15.49 -7.50 7.59
N PRO A 124 -16.71 -7.89 8.00
CA PRO A 124 -17.79 -6.93 8.17
C PRO A 124 -17.40 -5.81 9.15
N ILE A 125 -17.77 -4.56 8.85
CA ILE A 125 -17.36 -3.39 9.63
C ILE A 125 -17.81 -3.45 11.10
N HIS A 126 -18.92 -4.13 11.39
CA HIS A 126 -19.44 -4.31 12.75
C HIS A 126 -18.57 -5.25 13.61
N CYS A 127 -17.63 -5.99 13.01
CA CYS A 127 -16.65 -6.79 13.74
C CYS A 127 -15.43 -5.98 14.18
N ILE A 128 -15.27 -4.74 13.70
CA ILE A 128 -14.17 -3.84 14.04
C ILE A 128 -14.67 -2.89 15.12
N ASN A 129 -14.06 -2.91 16.31
CA ASN A 129 -14.51 -2.12 17.44
C ASN A 129 -13.78 -0.78 17.54
N GLU A 130 -12.52 -0.75 17.11
CA GLU A 130 -11.65 0.39 17.26
C GLU A 130 -11.88 1.41 16.14
N ARG A 131 -12.21 2.66 16.49
CA ARG A 131 -12.43 3.72 15.49
C ARG A 131 -11.20 3.98 14.61
N ALA A 132 -10.00 3.89 15.17
CA ALA A 132 -8.77 4.04 14.40
C ALA A 132 -8.67 2.96 13.32
N THR A 133 -8.92 1.70 13.70
CA THR A 133 -8.97 0.56 12.78
C THR A 133 -10.06 0.71 11.73
N GLN A 134 -11.28 1.12 12.12
CA GLN A 134 -12.37 1.39 11.17
C GLN A 134 -11.98 2.46 10.15
N HIS A 135 -11.32 3.54 10.60
CA HIS A 135 -10.88 4.61 9.71
C HIS A 135 -9.80 4.12 8.72
N ILE A 136 -8.78 3.39 9.20
CA ILE A 136 -7.75 2.82 8.32
C ILE A 136 -8.36 1.79 7.33
N TYR A 137 -9.33 1.00 7.79
CA TYR A 137 -10.08 0.08 6.96
C TYR A 137 -10.89 0.80 5.87
N TYR A 138 -11.55 1.90 6.22
CA TYR A 138 -12.21 2.80 5.26
C TYR A 138 -11.23 3.33 4.21
N LEU A 139 -10.05 3.80 4.60
CA LEU A 139 -9.05 4.33 3.64
C LEU A 139 -8.67 3.28 2.59
N GLN A 140 -8.52 2.02 2.99
CA GLN A 140 -8.29 0.92 2.05
C GLN A 140 -9.47 0.76 1.08
N LEU A 141 -10.70 0.70 1.57
CA LEU A 141 -11.89 0.50 0.73
C LEU A 141 -12.07 1.65 -0.26
N ARG A 142 -11.92 2.90 0.19
CA ARG A 142 -11.98 4.09 -0.67
C ARG A 142 -10.91 4.05 -1.76
N LYS A 143 -9.68 3.69 -1.38
CA LYS A 143 -8.58 3.55 -2.34
C LYS A 143 -8.88 2.46 -3.38
N ASN A 144 -9.41 1.32 -2.96
CA ASN A 144 -9.79 0.23 -3.85
C ASN A 144 -10.93 0.62 -4.80
N HIS A 145 -11.94 1.33 -4.28
CA HIS A 145 -13.08 1.81 -5.05
C HIS A 145 -12.66 2.61 -6.28
N VAL A 146 -11.76 3.58 -6.08
CA VAL A 146 -11.24 4.43 -7.17
C VAL A 146 -10.22 3.67 -8.03
N LEU A 147 -9.28 2.95 -7.40
CA LEU A 147 -8.17 2.29 -8.10
C LEU A 147 -8.62 1.12 -8.99
N TYR A 148 -9.56 0.32 -8.51
CA TYR A 148 -10.05 -0.88 -9.21
C TYR A 148 -11.36 -0.64 -9.94
N GLU A 149 -11.85 0.61 -9.95
CA GLU A 149 -13.09 1.00 -10.61
C GLU A 149 -14.26 0.07 -10.26
N LEU A 150 -14.44 -0.19 -8.97
CA LEU A 150 -15.48 -1.09 -8.47
C LEU A 150 -16.85 -0.59 -8.91
N PHE A 151 -17.60 -1.41 -9.65
CA PHE A 151 -18.90 -1.04 -10.20
C PHE A 151 -19.97 -0.89 -9.10
N CYS A 152 -20.69 0.22 -9.12
CA CYS A 152 -21.82 0.53 -8.25
C CYS A 152 -22.90 1.27 -9.05
N ASP A 153 -24.08 1.45 -8.47
CA ASP A 153 -25.10 2.34 -9.04
C ASP A 153 -24.64 3.81 -8.95
N PRO A 154 -24.96 4.68 -9.94
CA PRO A 154 -24.63 6.11 -9.91
C PRO A 154 -24.99 6.82 -8.59
N ASN A 155 -26.15 6.49 -8.01
CA ASN A 155 -26.58 7.09 -6.75
C ASN A 155 -25.70 6.66 -5.57
N VAL A 156 -25.18 5.42 -5.62
CA VAL A 156 -24.26 4.91 -4.60
C VAL A 156 -22.92 5.62 -4.69
N TYR A 157 -22.42 5.94 -5.89
CA TYR A 157 -21.20 6.73 -6.03
C TYR A 157 -21.33 8.12 -5.38
N LEU A 158 -22.43 8.82 -5.66
CA LEU A 158 -22.72 10.12 -5.04
C LEU A 158 -22.72 10.03 -3.50
N GLN A 159 -23.39 9.01 -2.95
CA GLN A 159 -23.44 8.79 -1.51
C GLN A 159 -22.05 8.47 -0.93
N LEU A 160 -21.28 7.59 -1.58
CA LEU A 160 -19.94 7.23 -1.15
C LEU A 160 -19.00 8.44 -1.16
N ALA A 161 -19.08 9.29 -2.18
CA ALA A 161 -18.29 10.52 -2.24
C ALA A 161 -18.68 11.50 -1.12
N ALA A 162 -19.97 11.68 -0.85
CA ALA A 162 -20.45 12.51 0.25
C ALA A 162 -19.97 12.00 1.62
N PHE A 163 -20.06 10.69 1.87
CA PHE A 163 -19.56 10.09 3.10
C PHE A 163 -18.04 10.17 3.22
N ALA A 164 -17.32 10.01 2.12
CA ALA A 164 -15.87 10.13 2.09
C ALA A 164 -15.41 11.56 2.41
N LEU A 165 -16.06 12.57 1.83
CA LEU A 165 -15.82 13.98 2.14
C LEU A 165 -16.05 14.27 3.63
N GLN A 166 -17.17 13.78 4.19
CA GLN A 166 -17.46 13.95 5.61
C GLN A 166 -16.41 13.27 6.50
N ALA A 167 -15.91 12.09 6.10
CA ALA A 167 -14.91 11.35 6.86
C ALA A 167 -13.50 12.00 6.79
N GLU A 168 -13.17 12.70 5.71
CA GLU A 168 -11.84 13.29 5.47
C GLU A 168 -11.75 14.77 5.86
N LEU A 169 -12.83 15.54 5.63
CA LEU A 169 -12.85 16.98 5.79
C LEU A 169 -13.77 17.46 6.92
N GLY A 170 -14.65 16.59 7.41
CA GLY A 170 -15.69 16.96 8.38
C GLY A 170 -16.84 17.71 7.71
N ASP A 171 -17.51 18.56 8.49
CA ASP A 171 -18.71 19.27 8.04
C ASP A 171 -18.40 20.22 6.89
N ALA A 172 -19.26 20.20 5.86
CA ALA A 172 -19.15 21.10 4.72
C ALA A 172 -19.23 22.58 5.16
N PRO A 173 -18.45 23.47 4.52
CA PRO A 173 -18.52 24.89 4.82
C PRO A 173 -19.92 25.43 4.52
N LYS A 174 -20.47 26.23 5.43
CA LYS A 174 -21.82 26.82 5.29
C LYS A 174 -21.93 27.77 4.10
N ILE A 175 -20.81 28.39 3.73
CA ILE A 175 -20.68 29.32 2.62
C ILE A 175 -19.40 28.89 1.91
N PHE A 176 -19.48 28.68 0.60
CA PHE A 176 -18.34 28.36 -0.25
C PHE A 176 -18.35 29.30 -1.44
N ASN A 177 -17.23 29.98 -1.69
CA ASN A 177 -17.08 30.82 -2.87
C ASN A 177 -16.04 30.21 -3.83
N PRO A 178 -16.46 29.65 -4.98
CA PRO A 178 -15.57 28.97 -5.92
C PRO A 178 -14.53 29.90 -6.56
N GLU A 179 -14.71 31.22 -6.53
CA GLU A 179 -13.76 32.18 -7.11
C GLU A 179 -12.59 32.51 -6.17
N THR A 180 -12.78 32.35 -4.86
CA THR A 180 -11.80 32.76 -3.85
C THR A 180 -11.26 31.61 -3.02
N GLU A 181 -11.98 30.48 -2.96
CA GLU A 181 -11.65 29.34 -2.13
C GLU A 181 -11.23 28.14 -2.98
N ILE A 182 -10.27 27.36 -2.47
CA ILE A 182 -9.84 26.12 -3.10
C ILE A 182 -10.99 25.12 -2.99
N SER A 183 -11.37 24.49 -4.11
CA SER A 183 -12.39 23.44 -4.10
C SER A 183 -12.02 22.34 -3.12
N TYR A 184 -12.88 22.12 -2.14
CA TYR A 184 -12.75 21.03 -1.17
C TYR A 184 -13.19 19.68 -1.79
N PHE A 185 -13.82 19.71 -2.96
CA PHE A 185 -14.27 18.53 -3.69
C PHE A 185 -13.58 18.46 -5.06
N LEU A 186 -12.81 17.38 -5.25
CA LEU A 186 -12.16 17.04 -6.51
C LEU A 186 -12.70 15.68 -6.98
N PRO A 187 -13.63 15.63 -7.95
CA PRO A 187 -14.30 14.41 -8.39
C PRO A 187 -13.34 13.24 -8.70
N GLU A 188 -12.14 13.55 -9.22
CA GLU A 188 -11.09 12.59 -9.59
C GLU A 188 -10.53 11.80 -8.40
N LEU A 189 -10.69 12.33 -7.18
CA LEU A 189 -10.25 11.66 -5.95
C LEU A 189 -11.30 10.72 -5.37
N TYR A 190 -12.57 10.87 -5.75
CA TYR A 190 -13.69 10.16 -5.15
C TYR A 190 -14.39 9.21 -6.14
N TYR A 191 -14.35 9.51 -7.43
CA TYR A 191 -15.01 8.70 -8.46
C TYR A 191 -14.02 7.91 -9.32
N PRO A 192 -14.38 6.67 -9.72
CA PRO A 192 -13.68 5.96 -10.78
C PRO A 192 -13.64 6.75 -12.09
N LYS A 193 -12.54 6.61 -12.84
CA LYS A 193 -12.32 7.35 -14.10
C LYS A 193 -13.42 7.09 -15.12
N LYS A 194 -13.92 5.85 -15.22
CA LYS A 194 -15.02 5.47 -16.12
C LYS A 194 -16.28 6.33 -15.94
N ILE A 195 -16.63 6.66 -14.70
CA ILE A 195 -17.84 7.43 -14.41
C ILE A 195 -17.69 8.90 -14.76
N LEU A 196 -16.49 9.44 -14.55
CA LEU A 196 -16.16 10.81 -14.96
C LEU A 196 -16.24 10.97 -16.48
N SER A 197 -15.94 9.91 -17.25
CA SER A 197 -16.04 9.95 -18.72
C SER A 197 -17.46 9.77 -19.27
N GLU A 198 -18.39 9.21 -18.50
CA GLU A 198 -19.74 8.88 -18.98
C GLU A 198 -20.78 10.00 -18.74
N GLU A 199 -20.41 11.14 -18.15
CA GLU A 199 -21.32 12.25 -17.77
C GLU A 199 -22.57 11.81 -16.98
N ILE A 200 -22.50 10.67 -16.28
CA ILE A 200 -23.65 10.09 -15.57
C ILE A 200 -23.95 10.86 -14.27
N ILE A 201 -22.96 11.57 -13.72
CA ILE A 201 -23.11 12.33 -12.48
C ILE A 201 -23.32 13.81 -12.81
N PRO A 202 -24.44 14.43 -12.39
CA PRO A 202 -24.61 15.87 -12.50
C PRO A 202 -23.61 16.56 -11.55
N CYS A 203 -22.66 17.31 -12.12
CA CYS A 203 -21.81 18.25 -11.39
C CYS A 203 -22.58 19.50 -10.98
#